data_AF-A0A2T2RQD5-F1
#
_entry.id   AF-A0A2T2RQD5-F1
#
_cell.length_a   1.000
_cell.length_b   1.000
_cell.length_c   1.000
_cell.angle_alpha   90.00
_cell.angle_beta   90.00
_cell.angle_gamma   90.00
#
_symmetry.space_group_name_H-M   'P 1'
#
loop_
_entity.id
_entity.type
_entity.pdbx_description
1 polymer ?
#
loop_
_entity_poly.entity_id
_entity_poly.type
_entity_poly.pdbx_seq_one_letter_code
_entity_poly.pdbx_strand_id
1 'polypeptide(L)'
;MKKTFCILEQGKTVNEVLTTKKKEMFTTEFSDFYRLNWFRTDDPNAFIAQKNIVWSEGRSLLYEKVPKNYDYYIFTDDDIEFYMNHNSNTIAKQIHLLLTEYQPITGTFLDKNLWHVNQRLDQSTHFPLSRKCFPIGGYDLQVQLFCKSFADLVFPVIYHGSDKSMWYSQWICYALFPLKQICFTEVQVNNLRHEDKINQKKLPQFTSGDRLLWLFNKDIKDKENIIRSQSDVFRINKKIFSLNPDKGYQYLTLKDLDKIYNVNNFYYKKRKSIGGAKDKKRDTFYHILWRLYLKRSQLMKKLRKLILRLQYRLLQL
;
A
#
# COMPACT_ATOMS: atom_id res chain seq x y z
N MET A 1 14.60 -2.02 -25.45
CA MET A 1 15.13 -2.73 -24.26
C MET A 1 14.11 -2.69 -23.14
N LYS A 2 13.99 -3.75 -22.35
CA LYS A 2 13.13 -3.79 -21.15
C LYS A 2 13.84 -3.02 -20.03
N LYS A 3 13.18 -2.04 -19.41
CA LYS A 3 13.72 -1.29 -18.26
C LYS A 3 13.34 -1.99 -16.95
N THR A 4 14.11 -1.75 -15.89
CA THR A 4 13.92 -2.43 -14.60
C THR A 4 12.65 -1.97 -13.91
N PHE A 5 12.42 -0.66 -13.83
CA PHE A 5 11.29 -0.13 -13.08
C PHE A 5 10.70 1.13 -13.70
N CYS A 6 9.48 1.48 -13.31
CA CYS A 6 8.94 2.81 -13.56
C CYS A 6 8.41 3.44 -12.27
N ILE A 7 8.51 4.76 -12.19
CA ILE A 7 7.90 5.56 -11.13
C ILE A 7 6.52 6.02 -11.59
N LEU A 8 5.53 5.78 -10.74
CA LEU A 8 4.11 6.09 -10.95
C LEU A 8 3.66 7.11 -9.92
N GLU A 9 3.84 8.38 -10.27
CA GLU A 9 3.52 9.49 -9.40
C GLU A 9 2.05 9.88 -9.51
N GLN A 10 1.41 10.14 -8.37
CA GLN A 10 0.08 10.72 -8.30
C GLN A 10 0.14 12.09 -7.62
N GLY A 11 -0.32 13.13 -8.31
CA GLY A 11 -0.25 14.50 -7.81
C GLY A 11 -1.41 15.37 -8.26
N LYS A 12 -1.42 16.62 -7.80
CA LYS A 12 -2.47 17.61 -8.15
C LYS A 12 -1.93 18.92 -8.70
N THR A 13 -0.71 19.29 -8.33
CA THR A 13 -0.15 20.60 -8.62
C THR A 13 0.48 20.62 -10.02
N VAL A 14 0.21 21.67 -10.80
CA VAL A 14 0.88 21.90 -12.09
C VAL A 14 2.30 22.40 -11.84
N ASN A 15 3.28 21.87 -12.57
CA ASN A 15 4.69 22.28 -12.44
C ASN A 15 5.25 22.21 -11.02
N GLU A 16 4.83 21.19 -10.26
CA GLU A 16 5.38 20.92 -8.92
C GLU A 16 6.88 20.68 -9.01
N VAL A 17 7.67 21.44 -8.22
CA VAL A 17 9.15 21.38 -8.28
C VAL A 17 9.67 19.98 -8.00
N LEU A 18 9.12 19.30 -6.99
CA LEU A 18 9.49 17.92 -6.66
C LEU A 18 9.17 16.94 -7.79
N THR A 19 8.07 17.14 -8.51
CA THR A 19 7.71 16.32 -9.67
C THR A 19 8.73 16.46 -10.79
N THR A 20 9.14 17.68 -11.13
CA THR A 20 10.17 17.90 -12.15
C THR A 20 11.49 17.24 -11.75
N LYS A 21 11.91 17.42 -10.49
CA LYS A 21 13.10 16.75 -9.95
C LYS A 21 13.01 15.22 -10.04
N LYS A 22 11.87 14.63 -9.67
CA LYS A 22 11.64 13.18 -9.78
C LYS A 22 11.66 12.72 -11.24
N LYS A 23 11.05 13.48 -12.15
CA LYS A 23 11.06 13.16 -13.59
C LYS A 23 12.49 13.10 -14.13
N GLU A 24 13.33 14.09 -13.82
CA GLU A 24 14.74 14.10 -14.19
C GLU A 24 15.50 12.92 -13.56
N MET A 25 15.30 12.69 -12.25
CA MET A 25 15.95 11.61 -11.51
C MET A 25 15.63 10.20 -12.05
N PHE A 26 14.40 9.99 -12.56
CA PHE A 26 13.90 8.66 -12.92
C PHE A 26 13.67 8.44 -14.41
N THR A 27 14.05 9.38 -15.28
CA THR A 27 14.10 9.16 -16.73
C THR A 27 15.51 8.75 -17.13
N THR A 28 15.82 7.45 -16.98
CA THR A 28 17.18 6.90 -17.14
C THR A 28 17.19 5.67 -18.04
N GLU A 29 18.35 5.03 -18.21
CA GLU A 29 18.43 3.72 -18.89
C GLU A 29 17.73 2.59 -18.11
N PHE A 30 17.60 2.72 -16.78
CA PHE A 30 16.98 1.72 -15.90
C PHE A 30 15.50 1.95 -15.66
N SER A 31 15.03 3.18 -15.86
CA SER A 31 13.70 3.61 -15.44
C SER A 31 13.00 4.63 -16.31
N ASP A 32 11.68 4.69 -16.17
CA ASP A 32 10.83 5.75 -16.70
C ASP A 32 9.97 6.39 -15.60
N PHE A 33 9.45 7.58 -15.87
CA PHE A 33 8.60 8.33 -14.96
C PHE A 33 7.25 8.65 -15.62
N TYR A 34 6.16 8.30 -14.94
CA TYR A 34 4.79 8.60 -15.35
C TYR A 34 4.04 9.28 -14.22
N ARG A 35 3.33 10.35 -14.55
CA ARG A 35 2.53 11.12 -13.59
C ARG A 35 1.05 11.10 -13.95
N LEU A 36 0.21 10.96 -12.94
CA LEU A 36 -1.21 11.27 -13.00
C LEU A 36 -1.47 12.56 -12.23
N ASN A 37 -2.10 13.53 -12.88
CA ASN A 37 -2.67 14.69 -12.20
C ASN A 37 -4.17 14.47 -11.97
N TRP A 38 -4.57 14.38 -10.69
CA TRP A 38 -5.96 14.08 -10.31
C TRP A 38 -6.84 15.33 -10.15
N PHE A 39 -6.28 16.53 -10.34
CA PHE A 39 -6.97 17.79 -10.09
C PHE A 39 -6.97 18.73 -11.31
N ARG A 40 -5.86 18.76 -12.06
CA ARG A 40 -5.61 19.67 -13.17
C ARG A 40 -5.43 18.90 -14.47
N THR A 41 -5.94 19.46 -15.56
CA THR A 41 -5.88 18.87 -16.91
C THR A 41 -4.86 19.54 -17.81
N ASP A 42 -4.29 20.65 -17.34
CA ASP A 42 -3.31 21.51 -17.99
C ASP A 42 -1.89 21.28 -17.47
N ASP A 43 -1.64 20.16 -16.78
CA ASP A 43 -0.30 19.82 -16.26
C ASP A 43 0.57 19.24 -17.39
N PRO A 44 1.61 19.95 -17.87
CA PRO A 44 2.45 19.48 -18.97
C PRO A 44 3.33 18.30 -18.56
N ASN A 45 3.44 18.01 -17.26
CA ASN A 45 4.18 16.87 -16.74
C ASN A 45 3.30 15.64 -16.54
N ALA A 46 1.98 15.76 -16.70
CA ALA A 46 1.06 14.65 -16.52
C ALA A 46 0.99 13.76 -17.77
N PHE A 47 1.22 12.47 -17.57
CA PHE A 47 0.90 11.43 -18.54
C PHE A 47 -0.61 11.16 -18.59
N ILE A 48 -1.31 11.34 -17.46
CA ILE A 48 -2.75 11.15 -17.32
C ILE A 48 -3.32 12.35 -16.56
N ALA A 49 -4.39 12.95 -17.05
CA ALA A 49 -5.19 13.89 -16.28
C ALA A 49 -6.58 13.29 -16.03
N GLN A 50 -6.95 13.14 -14.76
CA GLN A 50 -8.24 12.54 -14.40
C GLN A 50 -8.83 13.16 -13.12
N LYS A 51 -9.88 13.96 -13.27
CA LYS A 51 -10.60 14.57 -12.15
C LYS A 51 -11.59 13.61 -11.50
N ASN A 52 -12.04 13.97 -10.31
CA ASN A 52 -13.13 13.33 -9.55
C ASN A 52 -12.88 11.86 -9.21
N ILE A 53 -11.61 11.51 -8.96
CA ILE A 53 -11.19 10.19 -8.53
C ILE A 53 -10.73 10.20 -7.07
N VAL A 54 -10.90 9.07 -6.38
CA VAL A 54 -10.30 8.84 -5.06
C VAL A 54 -8.85 8.40 -5.22
N TRP A 55 -8.05 8.53 -4.15
CA TRP A 55 -6.63 8.23 -4.17
C TRP A 55 -6.29 6.85 -4.79
N SER A 56 -6.99 5.80 -4.38
CA SER A 56 -6.78 4.42 -4.89
C SER A 56 -7.16 4.21 -6.37
N GLU A 57 -8.08 5.01 -6.93
CA GLU A 57 -8.40 4.99 -8.36
C GLU A 57 -7.24 5.55 -9.17
N GLY A 58 -6.59 6.61 -8.68
CA GLY A 58 -5.39 7.17 -9.33
C GLY A 58 -4.26 6.15 -9.45
N ARG A 59 -3.99 5.38 -8.38
CA ARG A 59 -3.02 4.25 -8.41
C ARG A 59 -3.41 3.19 -9.44
N SER A 60 -4.69 2.83 -9.50
CA SER A 60 -5.17 1.82 -10.45
C SER A 60 -5.08 2.31 -11.90
N LEU A 61 -5.40 3.58 -12.15
CA LEU A 61 -5.29 4.21 -13.46
C LEU A 61 -3.86 4.33 -13.94
N LEU A 62 -2.95 4.78 -13.06
CA LEU A 62 -1.52 4.79 -13.33
C LEU A 62 -1.07 3.40 -13.77
N TYR A 63 -1.41 2.37 -12.99
CA TYR A 63 -1.08 1.01 -13.38
C TYR A 63 -1.68 0.66 -14.74
N GLU A 64 -2.99 0.83 -14.95
CA GLU A 64 -3.67 0.47 -16.20
C GLU A 64 -3.01 1.06 -17.44
N LYS A 65 -2.64 2.34 -17.40
CA LYS A 65 -2.24 3.10 -18.60
C LYS A 65 -0.76 3.02 -18.93
N VAL A 66 0.12 2.74 -17.96
CA VAL A 66 1.56 2.68 -18.24
C VAL A 66 1.95 1.41 -19.00
N PRO A 67 3.03 1.47 -19.82
CA PRO A 67 3.57 0.30 -20.49
C PRO A 67 3.87 -0.85 -19.51
N LYS A 68 3.63 -2.09 -19.95
CA LYS A 68 3.74 -3.29 -19.10
C LYS A 68 5.07 -4.01 -19.21
N ASN A 69 6.10 -3.30 -19.65
CA ASN A 69 7.45 -3.80 -19.96
C ASN A 69 8.47 -3.45 -18.86
N TYR A 70 8.04 -3.37 -17.61
CA TYR A 70 8.91 -3.20 -16.44
C TYR A 70 8.81 -4.41 -15.51
N ASP A 71 9.92 -4.70 -14.80
CA ASP A 71 9.91 -5.68 -13.72
C ASP A 71 9.24 -5.15 -12.47
N TYR A 72 9.34 -3.83 -12.24
CA TYR A 72 8.84 -3.17 -11.03
C TYR A 72 8.05 -1.90 -11.33
N TYR A 73 7.01 -1.68 -10.53
CA TYR A 73 6.16 -0.49 -10.55
C TYR A 73 6.22 0.16 -9.17
N ILE A 74 6.71 1.40 -9.11
CA ILE A 74 6.94 2.12 -7.85
C ILE A 74 6.00 3.31 -7.79
N PHE A 75 4.98 3.23 -6.94
CA PHE A 75 4.01 4.31 -6.74
C PHE A 75 4.51 5.32 -5.73
N THR A 76 4.30 6.60 -5.99
CA THR A 76 4.66 7.69 -5.06
C THR A 76 3.68 8.88 -5.18
N ASP A 77 3.56 9.70 -4.13
CA ASP A 77 2.80 10.96 -4.18
C ASP A 77 3.72 12.13 -4.61
N ASP A 78 3.13 13.27 -5.03
CA ASP A 78 3.90 14.40 -5.57
C ASP A 78 4.73 15.17 -4.53
N ASP A 79 4.42 15.00 -3.26
CA ASP A 79 5.08 15.58 -2.08
C ASP A 79 6.20 14.71 -1.48
N ILE A 80 6.49 13.57 -2.08
CA ILE A 80 7.55 12.68 -1.60
C ILE A 80 8.88 13.03 -2.26
N GLU A 81 9.87 13.35 -1.42
CA GLU A 81 11.26 13.52 -1.81
C GLU A 81 12.03 12.20 -1.67
N PHE A 82 12.89 11.90 -2.64
CA PHE A 82 13.84 10.78 -2.58
C PHE A 82 15.24 11.34 -2.34
N TYR A 83 15.97 10.74 -1.40
CA TYR A 83 17.33 11.16 -1.08
C TYR A 83 18.20 9.98 -0.67
N MET A 84 19.51 10.19 -0.72
CA MET A 84 20.55 9.27 -0.25
C MET A 84 21.56 10.07 0.58
N ASN A 85 22.10 9.48 1.63
CA ASN A 85 23.12 10.13 2.46
C ASN A 85 24.45 10.35 1.69
N HIS A 86 24.67 9.63 0.60
CA HIS A 86 25.88 9.72 -0.22
C HIS A 86 25.50 9.83 -1.71
N ASN A 87 25.70 11.03 -2.28
CA ASN A 87 25.59 11.40 -3.70
C ASN A 87 24.21 11.19 -4.38
N SER A 88 23.55 12.27 -4.82
CA SER A 88 22.18 12.24 -5.37
C SER A 88 22.07 11.71 -6.80
N ASN A 89 23.16 11.76 -7.59
CA ASN A 89 23.15 11.35 -9.01
C ASN A 89 23.11 9.83 -9.26
N THR A 90 22.82 9.04 -8.22
CA THR A 90 22.83 7.58 -8.26
C THR A 90 21.53 6.94 -7.79
N ILE A 91 20.49 7.70 -7.40
CA ILE A 91 19.28 7.12 -6.79
C ILE A 91 18.61 6.08 -7.69
N ALA A 92 18.34 6.40 -8.95
CA ALA A 92 17.72 5.44 -9.87
C ALA A 92 18.59 4.19 -10.09
N LYS A 93 19.91 4.37 -10.18
CA LYS A 93 20.88 3.27 -10.28
C LYS A 93 20.89 2.42 -9.00
N GLN A 94 20.82 3.04 -7.83
CA GLN A 94 20.79 2.33 -6.56
C GLN A 94 19.50 1.52 -6.41
N ILE A 95 18.35 2.10 -6.77
CA ILE A 95 17.08 1.35 -6.82
C ILE A 95 17.20 0.17 -7.77
N HIS A 96 17.74 0.36 -8.97
CA HIS A 96 17.97 -0.74 -9.91
C HIS A 96 18.81 -1.88 -9.31
N LEU A 97 19.94 -1.54 -8.65
CA LEU A 97 20.81 -2.52 -7.99
C LEU A 97 20.07 -3.27 -6.87
N LEU A 98 19.33 -2.56 -6.02
CA LEU A 98 18.56 -3.14 -4.92
C LEU A 98 17.47 -4.10 -5.43
N LEU A 99 16.75 -3.72 -6.48
CA LEU A 99 15.71 -4.58 -7.06
C LEU A 99 16.27 -5.81 -7.76
N THR A 100 17.44 -5.67 -8.37
CA THR A 100 18.14 -6.79 -8.99
C THR A 100 18.68 -7.75 -7.94
N GLU A 101 19.23 -7.24 -6.83
CA GLU A 101 19.82 -8.06 -5.77
C GLU A 101 18.77 -8.77 -4.90
N TYR A 102 17.72 -8.05 -4.47
CA TYR A 102 16.78 -8.56 -3.46
C TYR A 102 15.49 -9.11 -4.04
N GLN A 103 15.17 -8.77 -5.29
CA GLN A 103 13.99 -9.24 -6.00
C GLN A 103 12.69 -9.24 -5.14
N PRO A 104 12.35 -8.12 -4.47
CA PRO A 104 11.18 -8.08 -3.60
C PRO A 104 9.89 -8.37 -4.38
N ILE A 105 8.86 -8.86 -3.70
CA ILE A 105 7.50 -8.93 -4.27
C ILE A 105 6.83 -7.55 -4.16
N THR A 106 7.00 -6.93 -3.00
CA THR A 106 6.53 -5.56 -2.72
C THR A 106 7.41 -4.93 -1.65
N GLY A 107 7.26 -3.65 -1.38
CA GLY A 107 8.09 -2.99 -0.40
C GLY A 107 7.99 -1.48 -0.42
N THR A 108 8.92 -0.85 0.28
CA THR A 108 9.02 0.61 0.38
C THR A 108 10.46 1.03 0.63
N PHE A 109 10.67 2.35 0.68
CA PHE A 109 11.93 2.96 1.12
C PHE A 109 11.74 3.55 2.50
N LEU A 110 12.81 3.56 3.28
CA LEU A 110 12.80 4.02 4.65
C LEU A 110 12.50 5.51 4.70
N ASP A 111 11.55 5.87 5.58
CA ASP A 111 11.35 7.20 6.08
C ASP A 111 11.39 7.14 7.60
N LYS A 112 12.28 7.94 8.18
CA LYS A 112 12.58 7.94 9.62
C LYS A 112 11.40 8.40 10.46
N ASN A 113 10.46 9.15 9.87
CA ASN A 113 9.32 9.73 10.55
C ASN A 113 8.08 8.82 10.48
N LEU A 114 8.13 7.68 9.77
CA LEU A 114 6.96 6.85 9.58
C LEU A 114 6.63 5.94 10.75
N TRP A 115 5.33 5.86 11.04
CA TRP A 115 4.74 5.06 12.11
C TRP A 115 5.19 3.58 12.07
N HIS A 116 5.25 2.96 10.88
CA HIS A 116 5.53 1.53 10.74
C HIS A 116 6.97 1.12 11.11
N VAL A 117 7.87 2.09 11.21
CA VAL A 117 9.27 1.93 11.64
C VAL A 117 9.47 2.53 13.04
N ASN A 118 8.79 3.64 13.33
CA ASN A 118 9.03 4.46 14.49
C ASN A 118 8.02 4.15 15.62
N GLN A 119 8.46 3.37 16.61
CA GLN A 119 8.12 3.52 18.05
C GLN A 119 8.58 2.37 18.97
N ARG A 120 9.04 1.20 18.45
CA ARG A 120 9.46 0.07 19.32
C ARG A 120 10.61 -0.78 18.81
N LEU A 121 11.24 -0.40 17.69
CA LEU A 121 12.53 -0.95 17.27
C LEU A 121 13.59 -0.15 18.02
N ASP A 122 13.77 -0.52 19.29
CA ASP A 122 14.81 -0.08 20.22
C ASP A 122 15.50 1.27 19.91
N GLN A 123 15.01 2.35 20.53
CA GLN A 123 15.54 3.72 20.41
C GLN A 123 17.03 3.83 20.79
N SER A 124 17.62 2.79 21.38
CA SER A 124 19.04 2.74 21.76
C SER A 124 20.00 2.48 20.59
N THR A 125 19.52 2.16 19.38
CA THR A 125 20.41 1.77 18.28
C THR A 125 20.03 2.41 16.94
N HIS A 126 21.03 2.87 16.19
CA HIS A 126 20.94 3.22 14.76
C HIS A 126 20.58 2.02 13.85
N PHE A 127 19.91 1.01 14.38
CA PHE A 127 19.80 -0.34 13.85
C PHE A 127 19.09 -0.47 12.49
N PRO A 128 18.07 0.35 12.13
CA PRO A 128 17.52 0.28 10.78
C PRO A 128 18.55 0.74 9.74
N LEU A 129 19.32 1.80 10.04
CA LEU A 129 20.24 2.42 9.09
C LEU A 129 21.54 1.64 8.90
N SER A 130 21.88 0.71 9.81
CA SER A 130 23.06 -0.14 9.67
C SER A 130 22.87 -1.31 8.68
N ARG A 131 21.63 -1.59 8.27
CA ARG A 131 21.30 -2.65 7.32
C ARG A 131 20.86 -2.04 6.00
N LYS A 132 21.27 -2.60 4.85
CA LYS A 132 20.80 -2.18 3.52
C LYS A 132 19.27 -2.27 3.35
N CYS A 133 18.68 -3.27 3.99
CA CYS A 133 17.24 -3.49 4.02
C CYS A 133 16.83 -4.50 5.11
N PHE A 134 15.53 -4.62 5.34
CA PHE A 134 14.93 -5.57 6.27
C PHE A 134 13.50 -5.95 5.84
N PRO A 135 13.01 -7.15 6.20
CA PRO A 135 11.63 -7.54 5.90
C PRO A 135 10.63 -6.76 6.78
N ILE A 136 9.47 -6.45 6.21
CA ILE A 136 8.36 -5.74 6.87
C ILE A 136 7.03 -6.41 6.48
N GLY A 137 6.07 -6.53 7.40
CA GLY A 137 4.74 -7.08 7.12
C GLY A 137 3.67 -6.04 6.81
N GLY A 138 3.91 -4.79 7.17
CA GLY A 138 3.13 -3.65 6.68
C GLY A 138 3.90 -2.34 6.77
N TYR A 139 3.50 -1.37 5.95
CA TYR A 139 4.21 -0.11 5.75
C TYR A 139 3.28 1.03 5.35
N ASP A 140 3.78 2.27 5.43
CA ASP A 140 3.04 3.45 4.98
C ASP A 140 2.89 3.47 3.45
N LEU A 141 1.90 4.18 2.94
CA LEU A 141 1.53 4.12 1.52
C LEU A 141 2.16 5.22 0.67
N GLN A 142 3.03 6.05 1.25
CA GLN A 142 3.70 7.13 0.54
C GLN A 142 4.55 6.64 -0.64
N VAL A 143 5.22 5.50 -0.48
CA VAL A 143 5.91 4.81 -1.57
C VAL A 143 5.62 3.33 -1.49
N GLN A 144 5.20 2.76 -2.63
CA GLN A 144 4.83 1.37 -2.72
C GLN A 144 5.45 0.74 -3.95
N LEU A 145 6.26 -0.27 -3.74
CA LEU A 145 6.92 -1.02 -4.77
C LEU A 145 6.16 -2.31 -5.04
N PHE A 146 6.02 -2.72 -6.31
CA PHE A 146 5.44 -4.00 -6.69
C PHE A 146 6.22 -4.62 -7.83
N CYS A 147 6.59 -5.90 -7.72
CA CYS A 147 7.01 -6.66 -8.89
C CYS A 147 5.82 -6.84 -9.85
N LYS A 148 6.10 -7.01 -11.14
CA LYS A 148 5.06 -7.07 -12.18
C LYS A 148 4.01 -8.14 -11.90
N SER A 149 4.44 -9.37 -11.62
CA SER A 149 3.52 -10.50 -11.42
C SER A 149 2.58 -10.27 -10.24
N PHE A 150 3.05 -9.57 -9.19
CA PHE A 150 2.20 -9.21 -8.07
C PHE A 150 1.29 -8.02 -8.37
N ALA A 151 1.81 -7.00 -9.06
CA ALA A 151 1.01 -5.85 -9.49
C ALA A 151 -0.17 -6.28 -10.38
N ASP A 152 0.03 -7.26 -11.28
CA ASP A 152 -1.02 -7.83 -12.14
C ASP A 152 -2.17 -8.45 -11.32
N LEU A 153 -1.88 -8.94 -10.09
CA LEU A 153 -2.87 -9.57 -9.21
C LEU A 153 -3.63 -8.58 -8.34
N VAL A 154 -2.99 -7.49 -7.90
CA VAL A 154 -3.55 -6.55 -6.92
C VAL A 154 -4.11 -5.27 -7.52
N PHE A 155 -3.79 -4.98 -8.79
CA PHE A 155 -4.34 -3.87 -9.56
C PHE A 155 -5.26 -4.34 -10.72
N PRO A 156 -6.30 -3.56 -11.09
CA PRO A 156 -6.89 -2.47 -10.32
C PRO A 156 -7.26 -2.87 -8.90
N VAL A 157 -7.34 -1.92 -7.96
CA VAL A 157 -7.63 -2.29 -6.58
C VAL A 157 -9.00 -2.94 -6.44
N ILE A 158 -9.16 -3.85 -5.49
CA ILE A 158 -10.41 -4.61 -5.31
C ILE A 158 -11.54 -3.68 -4.85
N TYR A 159 -11.20 -2.76 -3.95
CA TYR A 159 -12.13 -1.84 -3.33
C TYR A 159 -11.48 -0.44 -3.32
N HIS A 160 -12.15 0.53 -3.94
CA HIS A 160 -11.68 1.91 -3.95
C HIS A 160 -12.13 2.69 -2.71
N GLY A 161 -11.29 3.60 -2.26
CA GLY A 161 -11.61 4.55 -1.20
C GLY A 161 -10.36 5.13 -0.56
N SER A 162 -10.29 5.00 0.76
CA SER A 162 -9.18 5.50 1.57
C SER A 162 -7.88 4.74 1.35
N ASP A 163 -6.83 5.21 2.01
CA ASP A 163 -5.52 4.58 2.19
C ASP A 163 -5.58 3.04 2.36
N LYS A 164 -6.46 2.51 3.22
CA LYS A 164 -6.56 1.06 3.48
C LYS A 164 -6.93 0.21 2.25
N SER A 165 -7.27 0.83 1.12
CA SER A 165 -7.40 0.16 -0.19
C SER A 165 -6.10 -0.51 -0.63
N MET A 166 -4.95 -0.14 -0.08
CA MET A 166 -3.66 -0.77 -0.42
C MET A 166 -3.09 -1.63 0.71
N TRP A 167 -3.77 -1.74 1.84
CA TRP A 167 -3.30 -2.57 2.95
C TRP A 167 -3.39 -4.06 2.65
N TYR A 168 -4.38 -4.46 1.84
CA TYR A 168 -4.54 -5.86 1.52
C TYR A 168 -3.40 -6.40 0.66
N SER A 169 -2.74 -5.59 -0.18
CA SER A 169 -1.58 -6.05 -0.94
C SER A 169 -0.41 -6.35 -0.01
N GLN A 170 -0.25 -5.54 1.04
CA GLN A 170 0.75 -5.81 2.08
C GLN A 170 0.44 -7.10 2.83
N TRP A 171 -0.83 -7.30 3.19
CA TRP A 171 -1.28 -8.53 3.83
C TRP A 171 -1.10 -9.77 2.93
N ILE A 172 -1.49 -9.70 1.65
CA ILE A 172 -1.34 -10.80 0.70
C ILE A 172 0.13 -11.22 0.59
N CYS A 173 1.03 -10.23 0.42
CA CYS A 173 2.45 -10.54 0.34
C CYS A 173 2.97 -11.14 1.65
N TYR A 174 2.60 -10.56 2.80
CA TYR A 174 3.05 -11.08 4.09
C TYR A 174 2.54 -12.51 4.36
N ALA A 175 1.29 -12.80 4.02
CA ALA A 175 0.66 -14.10 4.25
C ALA A 175 1.26 -15.20 3.37
N LEU A 176 1.64 -14.89 2.12
CA LEU A 176 2.24 -15.86 1.20
C LEU A 176 3.77 -15.95 1.35
N PHE A 177 4.43 -14.80 1.54
CA PHE A 177 5.87 -14.65 1.46
C PHE A 177 6.38 -13.58 2.45
N PRO A 178 6.38 -13.88 3.77
CA PRO A 178 6.61 -12.90 4.82
C PRO A 178 7.98 -12.19 4.78
N LEU A 179 8.98 -12.76 4.09
CA LEU A 179 10.34 -12.21 3.97
C LEU A 179 10.61 -11.54 2.61
N LYS A 180 9.60 -11.45 1.73
CA LYS A 180 9.68 -10.84 0.39
C LYS A 180 9.13 -9.42 0.31
N GLN A 181 8.54 -8.95 1.40
CA GLN A 181 8.12 -7.56 1.54
C GLN A 181 9.22 -6.79 2.26
N ILE A 182 9.88 -5.87 1.57
CA ILE A 182 11.18 -5.32 2.00
C ILE A 182 11.12 -3.79 2.19
N CYS A 183 11.76 -3.29 3.25
CA CYS A 183 12.09 -1.87 3.41
C CYS A 183 13.57 -1.66 3.08
N PHE A 184 13.88 -0.83 2.10
CA PHE A 184 15.25 -0.44 1.76
C PHE A 184 15.67 0.84 2.50
N THR A 185 16.93 0.94 2.88
CA THR A 185 17.43 2.04 3.74
C THR A 185 18.51 2.90 3.10
N GLU A 186 19.18 2.37 2.06
CA GLU A 186 20.21 3.11 1.32
C GLU A 186 19.60 4.26 0.53
N VAL A 187 18.42 4.02 -0.06
CA VAL A 187 17.53 5.06 -0.60
C VAL A 187 16.45 5.34 0.44
N GLN A 188 16.29 6.61 0.78
CA GLN A 188 15.32 7.06 1.75
C GLN A 188 14.34 8.03 1.10
N VAL A 189 13.20 8.19 1.77
CA VAL A 189 12.17 9.11 1.34
C VAL A 189 11.71 9.98 2.50
N ASN A 190 11.23 11.18 2.19
CA ASN A 190 10.65 12.09 3.16
C ASN A 190 9.34 12.64 2.60
N ASN A 191 8.30 12.61 3.41
CA ASN A 191 7.06 13.28 3.07
C ASN A 191 7.13 14.76 3.46
N LEU A 192 7.14 15.65 2.46
CA LEU A 192 7.25 17.09 2.69
C LEU A 192 5.89 17.74 3.02
N ARG A 193 4.77 17.06 2.79
CA ARG A 193 3.43 17.62 3.02
C ARG A 193 2.44 16.58 3.57
N HIS A 194 1.73 16.95 4.62
CA HIS A 194 0.56 16.20 5.07
C HIS A 194 -0.70 16.94 4.68
N GLU A 195 -1.30 16.55 3.56
CA GLU A 195 -2.57 17.11 3.14
C GLU A 195 -3.76 16.23 3.52
N ASP A 196 -4.75 16.86 4.14
CA ASP A 196 -6.02 16.21 4.42
C ASP A 196 -6.84 15.99 3.14
N LYS A 197 -7.17 14.74 2.86
CA LYS A 197 -7.98 14.30 1.70
C LYS A 197 -9.49 14.63 1.86
N ILE A 198 -9.87 15.76 2.47
CA ILE A 198 -11.26 16.12 2.83
C ILE A 198 -12.21 16.04 1.64
N ASN A 199 -11.80 16.56 0.48
CA ASN A 199 -12.65 16.60 -0.70
C ASN A 199 -12.89 15.20 -1.32
N GLN A 200 -11.93 14.28 -1.20
CA GLN A 200 -12.10 12.91 -1.69
C GLN A 200 -13.14 12.13 -0.87
N LYS A 201 -13.28 12.42 0.42
CA LYS A 201 -14.29 11.79 1.30
C LYS A 201 -15.74 12.08 0.86
N LYS A 202 -15.95 13.15 0.08
CA LYS A 202 -17.26 13.54 -0.46
C LYS A 202 -17.58 12.85 -1.79
N LEU A 203 -16.59 12.20 -2.42
CA LEU A 203 -16.82 11.50 -3.68
C LEU A 203 -17.71 10.28 -3.42
N PRO A 204 -18.75 10.05 -4.24
CA PRO A 204 -19.71 8.97 -3.95
C PRO A 204 -19.13 7.56 -4.03
N GLN A 205 -17.96 7.38 -4.66
CA GLN A 205 -17.23 6.11 -4.71
C GLN A 205 -16.23 5.94 -3.55
N PHE A 206 -16.14 6.90 -2.62
CA PHE A 206 -15.24 6.82 -1.49
C PHE A 206 -15.74 5.82 -0.44
N THR A 207 -14.92 4.80 -0.15
CA THR A 207 -15.15 3.87 0.95
C THR A 207 -14.16 4.14 2.08
N SER A 208 -14.65 4.15 3.33
CA SER A 208 -13.79 4.34 4.51
C SER A 208 -12.89 3.13 4.76
N GLY A 209 -11.73 3.37 5.38
CA GLY A 209 -10.73 2.33 5.60
C GLY A 209 -11.24 1.13 6.40
N ASP A 210 -12.00 1.36 7.48
CA ASP A 210 -12.52 0.25 8.30
C ASP A 210 -13.51 -0.62 7.54
N ARG A 211 -14.27 0.00 6.63
CA ARG A 211 -15.20 -0.72 5.78
C ARG A 211 -14.46 -1.49 4.68
N LEU A 212 -13.41 -0.91 4.10
CA LEU A 212 -12.53 -1.60 3.15
C LEU A 212 -11.91 -2.86 3.78
N LEU A 213 -11.37 -2.74 5.00
CA LEU A 213 -10.84 -3.90 5.73
C LEU A 213 -11.92 -4.95 6.00
N TRP A 214 -13.13 -4.52 6.41
CA TRP A 214 -14.23 -5.45 6.63
C TRP A 214 -14.63 -6.21 5.36
N LEU A 215 -14.73 -5.52 4.22
CA LEU A 215 -15.04 -6.12 2.92
C LEU A 215 -13.95 -7.10 2.50
N PHE A 216 -12.68 -6.70 2.54
CA PHE A 216 -11.56 -7.57 2.19
C PHE A 216 -11.51 -8.81 3.09
N ASN A 217 -11.62 -8.62 4.41
CA ASN A 217 -11.57 -9.70 5.39
C ASN A 217 -12.74 -10.68 5.28
N LYS A 218 -13.84 -10.34 4.60
CA LYS A 218 -14.95 -11.28 4.34
C LYS A 218 -14.53 -12.40 3.39
N ASP A 219 -13.66 -12.11 2.43
CA ASP A 219 -13.26 -13.04 1.37
C ASP A 219 -11.91 -13.73 1.61
N ILE A 220 -11.21 -13.39 2.70
CA ILE A 220 -10.03 -14.14 3.16
C ILE A 220 -10.43 -15.57 3.57
N LYS A 221 -9.67 -16.58 3.17
CA LYS A 221 -9.94 -17.99 3.52
C LYS A 221 -9.54 -18.32 4.96
N ASP A 222 -8.38 -17.85 5.40
CA ASP A 222 -7.90 -18.00 6.78
C ASP A 222 -8.22 -16.76 7.65
N LYS A 223 -9.22 -16.89 8.52
CA LYS A 223 -9.68 -15.79 9.39
C LYS A 223 -8.78 -15.51 10.60
N GLU A 224 -7.83 -16.39 10.90
CA GLU A 224 -6.97 -16.27 12.08
C GLU A 224 -5.84 -15.26 11.86
N ASN A 225 -5.33 -15.18 10.63
CA ASN A 225 -4.14 -14.39 10.28
C ASN A 225 -4.44 -13.03 9.62
N ILE A 226 -5.60 -12.43 9.89
CA ILE A 226 -6.01 -11.16 9.24
C ILE A 226 -5.40 -9.92 9.92
N ILE A 227 -4.90 -8.96 9.13
CA ILE A 227 -4.49 -7.65 9.64
C ILE A 227 -5.75 -6.81 9.87
N ARG A 228 -5.97 -6.39 11.13
CA ARG A 228 -7.16 -5.62 11.52
C ARG A 228 -6.82 -4.18 11.87
N SER A 229 -5.57 -3.91 12.22
CA SER A 229 -5.13 -2.66 12.84
C SER A 229 -3.66 -2.35 12.57
N GLN A 230 -3.25 -1.11 12.81
CA GLN A 230 -1.83 -0.73 12.83
C GLN A 230 -1.06 -1.50 13.91
N SER A 231 -1.70 -1.83 15.04
CA SER A 231 -1.07 -2.63 16.10
C SER A 231 -0.68 -4.04 15.65
N ASP A 232 -1.47 -4.64 14.74
CA ASP A 232 -1.12 -5.92 14.13
C ASP A 232 0.14 -5.78 13.27
N VAL A 233 0.22 -4.71 12.47
CA VAL A 233 1.40 -4.39 11.65
C VAL A 233 2.64 -4.22 12.53
N PHE A 234 2.54 -3.50 13.65
CA PHE A 234 3.68 -3.35 14.58
C PHE A 234 4.18 -4.67 15.14
N ARG A 235 3.27 -5.54 15.58
CA ARG A 235 3.62 -6.85 16.12
C ARG A 235 4.29 -7.71 15.05
N ILE A 236 3.77 -7.68 13.83
CA ILE A 236 4.33 -8.41 12.70
C ILE A 236 5.72 -7.89 12.35
N ASN A 237 5.88 -6.58 12.15
CA ASN A 237 7.15 -5.96 11.81
C ASN A 237 8.19 -6.29 12.89
N LYS A 238 7.85 -6.13 14.18
CA LYS A 238 8.76 -6.48 15.29
C LYS A 238 9.21 -7.94 15.24
N LYS A 239 8.32 -8.88 14.91
CA LYS A 239 8.61 -10.32 14.86
C LYS A 239 9.61 -10.68 13.77
N ILE A 240 9.48 -10.07 12.59
CA ILE A 240 10.28 -10.45 11.42
C ILE A 240 11.50 -9.55 11.20
N PHE A 241 11.56 -8.40 11.87
CA PHE A 241 12.59 -7.39 11.62
C PHE A 241 14.01 -7.95 11.70
N SER A 242 14.33 -8.78 12.69
CA SER A 242 15.67 -9.37 12.84
C SER A 242 16.03 -10.44 11.79
N LEU A 243 15.07 -10.87 10.99
CA LEU A 243 15.28 -11.90 9.97
C LEU A 243 15.92 -11.30 8.70
N ASN A 244 16.51 -12.18 7.90
CA ASN A 244 17.05 -11.81 6.60
C ASN A 244 15.94 -11.79 5.54
N PRO A 245 15.92 -10.79 4.65
CA PRO A 245 15.05 -10.83 3.48
C PRO A 245 15.36 -12.04 2.61
N ASP A 246 14.32 -12.63 2.03
CA ASP A 246 14.47 -13.65 1.01
C ASP A 246 14.78 -12.98 -0.34
N LYS A 247 15.86 -13.38 -1.01
CA LYS A 247 16.33 -12.83 -2.29
C LYS A 247 15.93 -13.63 -3.54
N GLY A 248 15.33 -14.81 -3.38
CA GLY A 248 14.92 -15.66 -4.52
C GLY A 248 13.86 -15.05 -5.45
N TYR A 249 13.92 -15.35 -6.74
CA TYR A 249 12.86 -14.91 -7.65
C TYR A 249 11.53 -15.59 -7.32
N GLN A 250 10.43 -14.83 -7.28
CA GLN A 250 9.08 -15.38 -7.14
C GLN A 250 8.15 -14.84 -8.23
N TYR A 251 7.60 -15.75 -9.03
CA TYR A 251 6.50 -15.45 -9.94
C TYR A 251 5.18 -15.75 -9.24
N LEU A 252 4.30 -14.75 -9.10
CA LEU A 252 3.00 -14.92 -8.45
C LEU A 252 1.91 -15.11 -9.48
N THR A 253 1.02 -16.06 -9.19
CA THR A 253 -0.12 -16.37 -10.03
C THR A 253 -1.43 -16.20 -9.29
N LEU A 254 -2.54 -16.26 -10.03
CA LEU A 254 -3.87 -16.26 -9.43
C LEU A 254 -4.07 -17.47 -8.48
N LYS A 255 -3.39 -18.59 -8.73
CA LYS A 255 -3.45 -19.77 -7.86
C LYS A 255 -2.83 -19.49 -6.49
N ASP A 256 -1.78 -18.67 -6.43
CA ASP A 256 -1.15 -18.30 -5.16
C ASP A 256 -2.07 -17.41 -4.34
N LEU A 257 -2.69 -16.41 -4.98
CA LEU A 257 -3.67 -15.57 -4.31
C LEU A 257 -4.88 -16.39 -3.83
N ASP A 258 -5.34 -17.35 -4.63
CA ASP A 258 -6.47 -18.22 -4.25
C ASP A 258 -6.17 -19.11 -3.05
N LYS A 259 -4.90 -19.34 -2.65
CA LYS A 259 -4.62 -20.06 -1.40
C LYS A 259 -5.18 -19.34 -0.17
N ILE A 260 -5.20 -18.01 -0.19
CA ILE A 260 -5.51 -17.19 0.99
C ILE A 260 -6.73 -16.28 0.82
N TYR A 261 -7.19 -16.05 -0.41
CA TYR A 261 -8.29 -15.13 -0.71
C TYR A 261 -9.22 -15.71 -1.77
N ASN A 262 -10.53 -15.54 -1.61
CA ASN A 262 -11.51 -16.01 -2.58
C ASN A 262 -11.46 -15.17 -3.86
N VAL A 263 -10.60 -15.53 -4.82
CA VAL A 263 -10.48 -14.81 -6.11
C VAL A 263 -11.73 -14.94 -7.00
N ASN A 264 -12.60 -15.89 -6.67
CA ASN A 264 -13.85 -16.09 -7.39
C ASN A 264 -14.96 -15.11 -6.97
N ASN A 265 -14.74 -14.30 -5.93
CA ASN A 265 -15.72 -13.32 -5.50
C ASN A 265 -15.95 -12.25 -6.58
N PHE A 266 -17.16 -11.68 -6.55
CA PHE A 266 -17.61 -10.72 -7.55
C PHE A 266 -16.68 -9.49 -7.64
N TYR A 267 -16.22 -8.95 -6.50
CA TYR A 267 -15.43 -7.72 -6.47
C TYR A 267 -14.07 -7.92 -7.13
N TYR A 268 -13.41 -9.03 -6.83
CA TYR A 268 -12.15 -9.35 -7.48
C TYR A 268 -12.34 -9.49 -9.00
N LYS A 269 -13.36 -10.24 -9.45
CA LYS A 269 -13.63 -10.46 -10.89
C LYS A 269 -14.06 -9.21 -11.65
N LYS A 270 -14.65 -8.23 -10.99
CA LYS A 270 -15.25 -7.04 -11.62
C LYS A 270 -14.50 -5.75 -11.30
N ARG A 271 -13.32 -5.82 -10.66
CA ARG A 271 -12.47 -4.67 -10.38
C ARG A 271 -12.10 -3.92 -11.66
N LYS A 272 -12.04 -2.60 -11.56
CA LYS A 272 -11.74 -1.65 -12.64
C LYS A 272 -10.94 -0.51 -12.05
N SER A 273 -10.29 0.30 -12.86
CA SER A 273 -9.45 1.39 -12.34
C SER A 273 -10.24 2.58 -11.81
N ILE A 274 -11.48 2.76 -12.29
CA ILE A 274 -12.42 3.78 -11.82
C ILE A 274 -13.73 3.08 -11.47
N GLY A 275 -14.27 3.39 -10.29
CA GLY A 275 -15.57 2.93 -9.82
C GLY A 275 -16.71 3.56 -10.62
N GLY A 276 -17.68 2.74 -11.04
CA GLY A 276 -18.85 3.19 -11.78
C GLY A 276 -20.06 3.50 -10.89
N ALA A 277 -21.13 4.03 -11.50
CA ALA A 277 -22.40 4.26 -10.80
C ALA A 277 -23.01 2.98 -10.19
N LYS A 278 -22.74 1.81 -10.77
CA LYS A 278 -23.17 0.51 -10.25
C LYS A 278 -22.43 0.13 -8.95
N ASP A 279 -21.18 0.57 -8.79
CA ASP A 279 -20.42 0.34 -7.56
C ASP A 279 -21.03 1.14 -6.41
N LYS A 280 -21.51 2.36 -6.67
CA LYS A 280 -22.22 3.21 -5.69
C LYS A 280 -23.48 2.54 -5.13
N LYS A 281 -24.33 1.96 -5.99
CA LYS A 281 -25.56 1.28 -5.54
C LYS A 281 -25.28 0.06 -4.67
N ARG A 282 -24.25 -0.71 -5.01
CA ARG A 282 -23.80 -1.86 -4.21
C ARG A 282 -23.24 -1.39 -2.88
N ASP A 283 -22.49 -0.29 -2.91
CA ASP A 283 -21.94 0.32 -1.71
C ASP A 283 -23.05 0.66 -0.70
N THR A 284 -24.23 1.09 -1.12
CA THR A 284 -25.36 1.34 -0.22
C THR A 284 -25.80 0.08 0.56
N PHE A 285 -25.97 -1.06 -0.10
CA PHE A 285 -26.39 -2.30 0.57
C PHE A 285 -25.34 -2.80 1.58
N TYR A 286 -24.07 -2.81 1.17
CA TYR A 286 -22.98 -3.23 2.06
C TYR A 286 -22.73 -2.24 3.18
N HIS A 287 -23.08 -0.97 3.01
CA HIS A 287 -23.04 0.02 4.09
C HIS A 287 -24.06 -0.31 5.19
N ILE A 288 -25.26 -0.74 4.81
CA ILE A 288 -26.27 -1.20 5.77
C ILE A 288 -25.76 -2.44 6.53
N LEU A 289 -25.27 -3.45 5.80
CA LEU A 289 -24.70 -4.66 6.43
C LEU A 289 -23.52 -4.33 7.35
N TRP A 290 -22.64 -3.43 6.94
CA TRP A 290 -21.51 -2.98 7.75
C TRP A 290 -21.98 -2.25 9.02
N ARG A 291 -22.99 -1.37 8.93
CA ARG A 291 -23.59 -0.71 10.11
C ARG A 291 -24.20 -1.73 11.07
N LEU A 292 -24.89 -2.75 10.56
CA LEU A 292 -25.42 -3.85 11.36
C LEU A 292 -24.29 -4.64 12.04
N TYR A 293 -23.23 -4.93 11.31
CA TYR A 293 -22.02 -5.57 11.85
C TYR A 293 -21.40 -4.74 12.98
N LEU A 294 -21.26 -3.42 12.82
CA LEU A 294 -20.74 -2.53 13.85
C LEU A 294 -21.61 -2.54 15.11
N LYS A 295 -22.94 -2.43 14.96
CA LYS A 295 -23.89 -2.52 16.08
C LYS A 295 -23.75 -3.83 16.83
N ARG A 296 -23.69 -4.96 16.11
CA ARG A 296 -23.48 -6.29 16.70
C ARG A 296 -22.14 -6.38 17.42
N SER A 297 -21.06 -5.88 16.82
CA SER A 297 -19.72 -5.90 17.41
C SER A 297 -19.66 -5.08 18.70
N GLN A 298 -20.27 -3.90 18.72
CA GLN A 298 -20.39 -3.06 19.93
C GLN A 298 -21.19 -3.76 21.03
N LEU A 299 -22.31 -4.39 20.68
CA LEU A 299 -23.12 -5.16 21.62
C LEU A 299 -22.31 -6.32 22.23
N MET A 300 -21.61 -7.10 21.40
CA MET A 300 -20.75 -8.20 21.86
C MET A 300 -19.61 -7.72 22.76
N LYS A 301 -18.99 -6.56 22.46
CA LYS A 301 -17.98 -5.96 23.34
C LYS A 301 -18.57 -5.58 24.71
N LYS A 302 -19.78 -5.00 24.74
CA LYS A 302 -20.48 -4.69 26.00
C LYS A 302 -20.80 -5.95 26.80
N LEU A 303 -21.33 -6.98 26.14
CA LEU A 303 -21.62 -8.29 26.75
C LEU A 303 -20.36 -8.95 27.34
N ARG A 304 -19.24 -8.97 26.60
CA ARG A 304 -17.97 -9.51 27.11
C ARG A 304 -17.47 -8.75 28.34
N LYS A 305 -17.54 -7.42 28.34
CA LYS A 305 -17.19 -6.61 29.52
C LYS A 305 -18.10 -6.93 30.72
N LEU A 306 -19.39 -7.16 30.48
CA LEU A 306 -20.33 -7.56 31.52
C LEU A 306 -19.99 -8.94 32.09
N ILE A 307 -19.74 -9.93 31.23
CA ILE A 307 -19.33 -11.29 31.64
C ILE A 307 -18.04 -11.24 32.48
N LEU A 308 -17.02 -10.52 32.02
CA LEU A 308 -15.77 -10.37 32.77
C LEU A 308 -15.98 -9.72 34.15
N ARG A 309 -16.88 -8.72 34.24
CA ARG A 309 -17.25 -8.10 35.53
C ARG A 309 -17.99 -9.07 36.45
N LEU A 310 -18.87 -9.90 35.90
CA LEU A 310 -19.60 -10.93 36.67
C LEU A 310 -18.65 -12.03 37.16
N GLN A 311 -17.75 -12.52 36.29
CA GLN A 311 -16.72 -13.49 36.67
C GLN A 311 -15.80 -12.95 37.77
N TYR A 312 -15.37 -11.68 37.66
CA TYR A 312 -14.56 -11.06 38.70
C TYR A 312 -15.28 -10.95 40.05
N ARG A 313 -16.58 -10.61 40.05
CA ARG A 313 -17.39 -10.57 41.28
C ARG A 313 -17.60 -11.97 41.90
N LEU A 314 -17.81 -12.99 41.07
CA LEU A 314 -17.94 -14.37 41.53
C LEU A 314 -16.65 -14.95 42.11
N LEU A 315 -15.48 -14.46 41.68
CA LEU A 315 -14.18 -14.84 42.25
C LEU A 315 -13.83 -14.10 43.55
N GLN A 316 -14.63 -13.09 43.94
CA GLN A 316 -14.47 -12.34 45.19
C GLN A 316 -15.43 -12.79 46.30
N LEU A 317 -16.34 -13.70 45.99
CA LEU A 317 -17.23 -14.41 46.92
C LEU A 317 -16.64 -15.80 47.16
#